data_AF-X1E7N3-F1
#
_entry.id   AF-X1E7N3-F1
#
_cell.length_a   1.000
_cell.length_b   1.000
_cell.length_c   1.000
_cell.angle_alpha   90.00
_cell.angle_beta   90.00
_cell.angle_gamma   90.00
#
_symmetry.space_group_name_H-M   'P 1'
#
loop_
_entity.id
_entity.type
_entity.pdbx_description
1 polymer ?
#
loop_
_entity_poly.entity_id
_entity_poly.type
_entity_poly.pdbx_seq_one_letter_code
_entity_poly.pdbx_strand_id
1 'polypeptide(L)'
;MFTAKLHRKITHEHKLDISLCLNDLNYFLEAMSPLIESKKLLGFLIQLPPSFNKEEHYDNLKDFIKNWPGNPEQEGYNLIIEFRHESWMDDDVFKYLKRNSLTYCAVIEPLLPPRMDVTNPKFAYIRFHGYGQKIWFNYFFL
;
A
#
# COMPACT_ATOMS: atom_id res chain seq x y z
N MET A 1 -3.91 -18.43 2.12
CA MET A 1 -4.20 -16.99 2.14
C MET A 1 -2.97 -16.26 1.65
N PHE A 2 -3.13 -15.22 0.84
CA PHE A 2 -2.03 -14.49 0.21
C PHE A 2 -2.29 -12.98 0.20
N THR A 3 -1.23 -12.19 0.08
CA THR A 3 -1.29 -10.79 -0.36
C THR A 3 -0.56 -10.64 -1.67
N ALA A 4 -1.04 -9.77 -2.55
CA ALA A 4 -0.43 -9.54 -3.85
C ALA A 4 0.07 -8.10 -3.96
N LYS A 5 1.34 -7.92 -4.31
CA LYS A 5 1.90 -6.59 -4.57
C LYS A 5 1.44 -6.13 -5.96
N LEU A 6 0.98 -4.88 -6.06
CA LEU A 6 0.64 -4.29 -7.35
C LEU A 6 1.84 -4.26 -8.30
N HIS A 7 1.53 -4.30 -9.60
CA HIS A 7 2.55 -4.21 -10.64
C HIS A 7 3.37 -2.91 -10.48
N ARG A 8 4.68 -3.02 -10.72
CA ARG A 8 5.62 -1.89 -10.56
C ARG A 8 5.23 -0.68 -11.42
N LYS A 9 4.71 -0.93 -12.61
CA LYS A 9 4.26 0.12 -13.54
C LYS A 9 3.22 1.05 -12.90
N ILE A 10 2.28 0.52 -12.13
CA ILE A 10 1.24 1.28 -11.43
C ILE A 10 1.83 2.14 -10.31
N THR A 11 2.67 1.54 -9.47
CA THR A 11 3.15 2.17 -8.23
C THR A 11 4.39 3.04 -8.39
N HIS A 12 5.31 2.68 -9.28
CA HIS A 12 6.63 3.31 -9.42
C HIS A 12 6.76 4.16 -10.68
N GLU A 13 6.25 3.68 -11.82
CA GLU A 13 6.41 4.37 -13.11
C GLU A 13 5.31 5.42 -13.30
N HIS A 14 4.04 5.02 -13.13
CA HIS A 14 2.90 5.93 -13.22
C HIS A 14 2.56 6.62 -11.91
N LYS A 15 3.20 6.24 -10.79
CA LYS A 15 3.04 6.88 -9.48
C LYS A 15 1.56 7.14 -9.13
N LEU A 16 0.74 6.10 -9.27
CA LEU A 16 -0.70 6.14 -8.99
C LEU A 16 -1.50 7.20 -9.78
N ASP A 17 -0.95 7.81 -10.82
CA ASP A 17 -1.74 8.66 -11.72
C ASP A 17 -2.80 7.78 -12.38
N ILE A 18 -4.05 7.96 -11.95
CA ILE A 18 -5.16 7.10 -12.36
C ILE A 18 -5.40 7.17 -13.87
N SER A 19 -5.11 8.31 -14.51
CA SER A 19 -5.26 8.49 -15.95
C SER A 19 -4.30 7.60 -16.76
N LEU A 20 -3.16 7.26 -16.16
CA LEU A 20 -2.14 6.38 -16.76
C LEU A 20 -2.30 4.92 -16.31
N CYS A 21 -2.79 4.68 -15.09
CA CYS A 21 -2.81 3.35 -14.48
C CYS A 21 -4.04 2.50 -14.82
N LEU A 22 -5.18 3.10 -15.21
CA LEU A 22 -6.47 2.41 -15.17
C LEU A 22 -6.50 1.09 -15.97
N ASN A 23 -5.92 1.09 -17.18
CA ASN A 23 -5.87 -0.12 -18.02
C ASN A 23 -4.98 -1.21 -17.40
N ASP A 24 -3.79 -0.85 -16.93
CA ASP A 24 -2.87 -1.79 -16.28
C ASP A 24 -3.46 -2.34 -14.97
N LEU A 25 -4.18 -1.50 -14.22
CA LEU A 25 -4.86 -1.90 -12.99
C LEU A 25 -5.99 -2.88 -13.28
N ASN A 26 -6.85 -2.61 -14.26
CA ASN A 26 -7.93 -3.51 -14.64
C ASN A 26 -7.39 -4.86 -15.10
N TYR A 27 -6.37 -4.88 -15.96
CA TYR A 27 -5.73 -6.10 -16.41
C TYR A 27 -5.12 -6.91 -15.24
N PHE A 28 -4.46 -6.23 -14.31
CA PHE A 28 -3.91 -6.87 -13.12
C PHE A 28 -5.01 -7.46 -12.22
N LEU A 29 -6.12 -6.73 -12.00
CA LEU A 29 -7.23 -7.21 -11.17
C LEU A 29 -7.96 -8.39 -11.82
N GLU A 30 -8.13 -8.38 -13.15
CA GLU A 30 -8.68 -9.51 -13.90
C GLU A 30 -7.82 -10.76 -13.72
N ALA A 31 -6.50 -10.65 -13.86
CA ALA A 31 -5.58 -11.77 -13.63
C ALA A 31 -5.63 -12.30 -12.19
N MET A 32 -6.03 -11.44 -11.23
CA MET A 32 -6.14 -11.78 -9.81
C MET A 32 -7.54 -12.28 -9.42
N SER A 33 -8.53 -12.24 -10.32
CA SER A 33 -9.92 -12.63 -10.04
C SER A 33 -10.05 -14.02 -9.39
N PRO A 34 -9.29 -15.07 -9.77
CA PRO A 34 -9.46 -16.38 -9.15
C PRO A 34 -9.12 -16.37 -7.65
N LEU A 35 -8.19 -15.53 -7.21
CA LEU A 35 -7.82 -15.39 -5.80
C LEU A 35 -8.83 -14.53 -5.02
N ILE A 36 -9.42 -13.54 -5.67
CA ILE A 36 -10.50 -12.71 -5.10
C ILE A 36 -11.76 -13.57 -4.91
N GLU A 37 -12.22 -14.24 -5.96
CA GLU A 37 -13.44 -15.05 -5.98
C GLU A 37 -13.36 -16.23 -5.02
N SER A 38 -12.20 -16.90 -4.94
CA SER A 38 -11.96 -18.00 -4.00
C SER A 38 -11.72 -17.54 -2.55
N LYS A 39 -11.78 -16.23 -2.27
CA LYS A 39 -11.54 -15.62 -0.95
C LYS A 39 -10.18 -16.00 -0.34
N LYS A 40 -9.18 -16.22 -1.20
CA LYS A 40 -7.80 -16.55 -0.78
C LYS A 40 -6.88 -15.33 -0.74
N LEU A 41 -7.32 -14.19 -1.25
CA LEU A 41 -6.62 -12.91 -1.19
C LEU A 41 -6.99 -12.12 0.09
N LEU A 42 -6.00 -11.76 0.90
CA LEU A 42 -6.15 -10.90 2.07
C LEU A 42 -6.09 -9.41 1.71
N GLY A 43 -5.32 -9.06 0.68
CA GLY A 43 -5.17 -7.67 0.27
C GLY A 43 -4.16 -7.43 -0.84
N PHE A 44 -4.28 -6.26 -1.45
CA PHE A 44 -3.35 -5.72 -2.42
C PHE A 44 -2.36 -4.77 -1.74
N LEU A 45 -1.08 -5.07 -1.89
CA LEU A 45 0.00 -4.23 -1.41
C LEU A 45 0.38 -3.17 -2.45
N ILE A 46 0.08 -1.93 -2.12
CA ILE A 46 0.42 -0.70 -2.83
C ILE A 46 1.72 -0.16 -2.21
N GLN A 47 2.85 -0.77 -2.58
CA GLN A 47 4.16 -0.32 -2.12
C GLN A 47 4.69 0.79 -3.00
N LEU A 48 4.80 1.99 -2.42
CA LEU A 48 5.20 3.21 -3.11
C LEU A 48 6.72 3.36 -3.10
N PRO A 49 7.33 3.97 -4.14
CA PRO A 49 8.76 4.24 -4.14
C PRO A 49 9.12 5.42 -3.21
N PRO A 50 10.40 5.56 -2.80
CA PRO A 50 10.87 6.75 -2.09
C PRO A 50 10.65 8.06 -2.85
N SER A 51 10.59 8.03 -4.19
CA SER A 51 10.32 9.20 -5.02
C SER A 51 8.85 9.64 -5.06
N PHE A 52 7.96 8.91 -4.38
CA PHE A 52 6.56 9.27 -4.20
C PHE A 52 6.41 9.96 -2.85
N ASN A 53 6.39 11.30 -2.87
CA ASN A 53 6.28 12.16 -1.68
C ASN A 53 4.86 12.78 -1.55
N LYS A 54 4.49 13.21 -0.34
CA LYS A 54 3.18 13.80 -0.03
C LYS A 54 2.94 15.10 -0.81
N GLU A 55 3.95 15.95 -0.93
CA GLU A 55 3.86 17.29 -1.51
C GLU A 55 3.38 17.25 -2.96
N GLU A 56 3.89 16.31 -3.75
CA GLU A 56 3.58 16.18 -5.18
C GLU A 56 2.47 15.16 -5.47
N HIS A 57 2.27 14.15 -4.62
CA HIS A 57 1.48 12.97 -4.99
C HIS A 57 0.30 12.65 -4.05
N TYR A 58 -0.05 13.55 -3.12
CA TYR A 58 -1.21 13.30 -2.25
C TYR A 58 -2.52 13.21 -3.03
N ASP A 59 -2.72 14.04 -4.04
CA ASP A 59 -3.91 13.97 -4.89
C ASP A 59 -3.95 12.66 -5.69
N ASN A 60 -2.82 12.22 -6.27
CA ASN A 60 -2.73 10.92 -6.95
C ASN A 60 -3.16 9.77 -6.04
N LEU A 61 -2.70 9.75 -4.78
CA LEU A 61 -3.11 8.70 -3.84
C LEU A 61 -4.62 8.72 -3.60
N LYS A 62 -5.18 9.90 -3.31
CA LYS A 62 -6.62 10.04 -3.01
C LYS A 62 -7.48 9.65 -4.21
N ASP A 63 -7.09 10.12 -5.40
CA ASP A 63 -7.83 9.83 -6.64
C ASP A 63 -7.70 8.36 -7.03
N PHE A 64 -6.52 7.76 -6.87
CA PHE A 64 -6.33 6.34 -7.12
C PHE A 64 -7.20 5.47 -6.21
N ILE A 65 -7.27 5.77 -4.91
CA ILE A 65 -8.14 5.05 -3.98
C ILE A 65 -9.61 5.27 -4.29
N LYS A 66 -10.01 6.52 -4.59
CA LYS A 66 -11.40 6.86 -4.93
C LYS A 66 -11.89 6.14 -6.19
N ASN A 67 -11.01 5.95 -7.16
CA ASN A 67 -11.31 5.31 -8.44
C ASN A 67 -10.86 3.84 -8.50
N TRP A 68 -10.60 3.22 -7.35
CA TRP A 68 -10.25 1.79 -7.29
C TRP A 68 -11.37 0.95 -7.94
N PRO A 69 -11.07 0.09 -8.92
CA PRO A 69 -12.08 -0.77 -9.53
C PRO A 69 -12.61 -1.80 -8.54
N GLY A 70 -13.95 -1.88 -8.42
CA GLY A 70 -14.61 -2.81 -7.51
C GLY A 70 -14.77 -2.27 -6.10
N ASN A 71 -15.15 -3.14 -5.17
CA ASN A 71 -15.36 -2.78 -3.76
C ASN A 71 -14.59 -3.74 -2.85
N PRO A 72 -13.42 -3.33 -2.31
CA PRO A 72 -12.60 -4.20 -1.47
C PRO A 72 -13.34 -4.81 -0.27
N GLU A 73 -14.25 -4.06 0.36
CA GLU A 73 -15.01 -4.55 1.51
C GLU A 73 -15.98 -5.68 1.09
N GLN A 74 -16.69 -5.52 -0.03
CA GLN A 74 -17.60 -6.55 -0.55
C GLN A 74 -16.83 -7.76 -1.12
N GLU A 75 -15.71 -7.50 -1.76
CA GLU A 75 -14.86 -8.54 -2.37
C GLU A 75 -14.00 -9.26 -1.33
N GLY A 76 -13.90 -8.75 -0.11
CA GLY A 76 -13.30 -9.42 1.04
C GLY A 76 -11.77 -9.33 1.07
N TYR A 77 -11.20 -8.25 0.55
CA TYR A 77 -9.76 -7.97 0.63
C TYR A 77 -9.49 -6.52 1.06
N ASN A 78 -8.25 -6.24 1.42
CA ASN A 78 -7.82 -4.93 1.90
C ASN A 78 -6.91 -4.22 0.90
N LEU A 79 -6.97 -2.89 0.84
CA LEU A 79 -5.93 -2.07 0.22
C LEU A 79 -4.89 -1.72 1.27
N ILE A 80 -3.65 -2.15 1.04
CA ILE A 80 -2.54 -2.03 1.97
C ILE A 80 -1.53 -1.05 1.39
N ILE A 81 -1.33 0.09 2.03
CA ILE A 81 -0.45 1.16 1.53
C ILE A 81 0.87 1.12 2.32
N GLU A 82 1.97 1.02 1.60
CA GLU A 82 3.32 1.05 2.16
C GLU A 82 4.07 2.27 1.64
N PHE A 83 4.23 3.26 2.52
CA PHE A 83 5.02 4.45 2.24
C PHE A 83 6.52 4.18 2.37
N ARG A 84 7.33 4.93 1.61
CA ARG A 84 8.80 4.86 1.60
C ARG A 84 9.46 6.24 1.67
N HIS A 85 8.66 7.28 1.89
CA HIS A 85 9.13 8.66 2.02
C HIS A 85 8.60 9.25 3.33
N GLU A 86 9.46 9.97 4.06
CA GLU A 86 9.15 10.46 5.40
C GLU A 86 8.02 11.50 5.44
N SER A 87 7.78 12.24 4.34
CA SER A 87 6.70 13.23 4.30
C SER A 87 5.29 12.63 4.41
N TRP A 88 5.15 11.29 4.29
CA TRP A 88 3.89 10.60 4.58
C TRP A 88 3.66 10.32 6.06
N MET A 89 4.68 10.47 6.92
CA MET A 89 4.60 10.20 8.36
C MET A 89 3.94 11.36 9.10
N ASP A 90 2.76 11.73 8.64
CA ASP A 90 2.02 12.92 9.00
C ASP A 90 0.61 12.57 9.48
N ASP A 91 0.14 13.20 10.55
CA ASP A 91 -1.12 12.82 11.19
C ASP A 91 -2.34 12.97 10.31
N ASP A 92 -2.35 13.93 9.37
CA ASP A 92 -3.51 14.12 8.49
C ASP A 92 -3.58 13.02 7.42
N VAL A 93 -2.43 12.50 6.97
CA VAL A 93 -2.38 11.29 6.14
C VAL A 93 -2.98 10.10 6.89
N PHE A 94 -2.58 9.89 8.15
CA PHE A 94 -3.06 8.76 8.93
C PHE A 94 -4.54 8.90 9.33
N LYS A 95 -5.03 10.12 9.57
CA LYS A 95 -6.47 10.40 9.71
C LYS A 95 -7.23 10.05 8.43
N TYR A 96 -6.68 10.38 7.26
CA TYR A 96 -7.28 10.00 5.98
C TYR A 96 -7.35 8.46 5.82
N LEU A 97 -6.26 7.74 6.12
CA LEU A 97 -6.28 6.27 6.08
C LEU A 97 -7.34 5.68 7.00
N LYS A 98 -7.41 6.17 8.26
CA LYS A 98 -8.41 5.76 9.26
C LYS A 98 -9.85 5.98 8.78
N ARG A 99 -10.14 7.17 8.24
CA ARG A 99 -11.48 7.52 7.73
C ARG A 99 -11.95 6.63 6.60
N ASN A 100 -11.02 6.15 5.77
CA ASN A 100 -11.32 5.30 4.61
C ASN A 100 -11.10 3.81 4.88
N SER A 101 -10.81 3.41 6.13
CA SER A 101 -10.47 2.04 6.51
C SER A 101 -9.35 1.41 5.65
N LEU A 102 -8.41 2.24 5.17
CA LEU A 102 -7.25 1.78 4.41
C LEU A 102 -6.22 1.19 5.38
N THR A 103 -5.59 0.08 4.98
CA THR A 103 -4.57 -0.55 5.82
C THR A 103 -3.23 0.10 5.58
N TYR A 104 -2.62 0.65 6.62
CA TYR A 104 -1.22 1.04 6.62
C TYR A 104 -0.35 -0.21 6.77
N CYS A 105 0.63 -0.37 5.88
CA CYS A 105 1.71 -1.32 6.09
C CYS A 105 2.73 -0.69 7.04
N ALA A 106 2.66 -1.07 8.31
CA ALA A 106 3.67 -0.69 9.27
C ALA A 106 4.99 -1.36 8.88
N VAL A 107 6.00 -0.54 8.60
CA VAL A 107 7.31 -1.02 8.16
C VAL A 107 8.33 -0.81 9.26
N ILE A 108 9.14 -1.84 9.51
CA ILE A 108 10.38 -1.68 10.26
C ILE A 108 11.51 -1.60 9.25
N GLU A 109 12.01 -0.38 9.05
CA GLU A 109 13.14 -0.05 8.19
C GLU A 109 13.98 1.11 8.76
N PRO A 110 15.22 1.31 8.30
CA PRO A 110 16.10 2.36 8.84
C PRO A 110 15.72 3.80 8.44
N LEU A 111 15.00 3.98 7.34
CA LEU A 111 14.82 5.28 6.69
C LEU A 111 13.56 6.04 7.12
N LEU A 112 12.59 5.37 7.74
CA LEU A 112 11.36 5.99 8.21
C LEU A 112 11.31 6.01 9.73
N PRO A 113 10.75 7.07 10.34
CA PRO A 113 10.46 7.06 11.77
C PRO A 113 9.51 5.88 12.08
N PRO A 114 9.78 5.09 13.14
CA PRO A 114 8.91 3.99 13.52
C PRO A 114 7.47 4.47 13.76
N ARG A 115 6.53 3.90 13.01
CA ARG A 115 5.10 4.22 13.15
C ARG A 115 4.27 2.94 13.03
N MET A 116 3.34 2.74 13.95
CA MET A 116 2.57 1.49 14.12
C MET A 116 1.06 1.76 14.30
N ASP A 117 0.56 2.86 13.74
CA ASP A 117 -0.85 3.23 13.81
C ASP A 117 -1.75 2.12 13.23
N VAL A 118 -2.77 1.73 13.99
CA VAL A 118 -3.88 0.92 13.47
C VAL A 118 -4.80 1.84 12.66
N THR A 119 -4.74 1.73 11.33
CA THR A 119 -5.56 2.54 10.41
C THR A 119 -6.81 1.82 9.89
N ASN A 120 -6.84 0.49 9.99
CA ASN A 120 -8.03 -0.32 9.71
C ASN A 120 -8.32 -1.19 10.96
N PRO A 121 -9.53 -1.13 11.54
CA PRO A 121 -9.85 -1.85 12.78
C PRO A 121 -9.99 -3.37 12.59
N LYS A 122 -10.17 -3.85 11.35
CA LYS A 122 -10.38 -5.27 11.02
C LYS A 122 -9.10 -5.97 10.55
N PHE A 123 -8.08 -5.22 10.15
CA PHE A 123 -6.88 -5.76 9.52
C PHE A 123 -5.64 -4.88 9.78
N ALA A 124 -4.54 -5.51 10.18
CA ALA A 124 -3.23 -4.88 10.32
C ALA A 124 -2.21 -5.61 9.46
N TYR A 125 -1.23 -4.88 8.93
CA TYR A 125 -0.21 -5.45 8.05
C TYR A 125 1.16 -4.88 8.41
N ILE A 126 2.14 -5.76 8.61
CA ILE A 126 3.49 -5.39 9.04
C ILE A 126 4.51 -6.01 8.08
N ARG A 127 5.54 -5.25 7.70
CA ARG A 127 6.69 -5.78 6.96
C ARG A 127 8.00 -5.41 7.63
N PHE A 128 8.81 -6.42 7.88
CA PHE A 128 10.14 -6.29 8.47
C PHE A 128 11.20 -6.27 7.38
N HIS A 129 11.87 -5.14 7.19
CA HIS A 129 12.94 -4.99 6.19
C HIS A 129 14.35 -4.98 6.83
N GLY A 130 14.40 -4.95 8.17
CA GLY A 130 15.63 -4.86 8.97
C GLY A 130 15.77 -3.47 9.59
N TYR A 131 16.75 -3.29 10.48
CA TYR A 131 17.02 -2.01 11.14
C TYR A 131 18.54 -1.72 11.14
N GLY A 132 18.96 -0.45 11.17
CA GLY A 132 20.39 -0.08 11.19
C GLY A 132 21.06 0.13 9.82
N GLN A 133 22.38 -0.01 9.75
CA GLN A 133 23.22 0.55 8.67
C GLN A 133 23.57 -0.40 7.50
N LYS A 134 23.39 -1.72 7.63
CA LYS A 134 23.59 -2.68 6.53
C LYS A 134 22.23 -3.08 5.97
N ILE A 135 21.82 -2.33 4.96
CA ILE A 135 20.43 -2.23 4.53
C ILE A 135 20.22 -3.20 3.36
N TRP A 136 19.10 -3.91 3.37
CA TRP A 136 18.61 -4.91 2.41
C TRP A 136 18.86 -6.38 2.78
N PHE A 137 17.85 -6.94 3.44
CA PHE A 137 17.52 -8.37 3.61
C PHE A 137 18.55 -9.28 4.33
N ASN A 138 19.71 -8.77 4.73
CA ASN A 138 20.67 -9.46 5.59
C ASN A 138 20.66 -8.87 7.02
N TYR A 139 19.58 -9.14 7.76
CA TYR A 139 19.38 -8.65 9.13
C TYR A 139 18.77 -9.76 10.01
N PHE A 140 19.26 -9.88 11.24
CA PHE A 140 18.72 -10.80 12.25
C PHE A 140 18.07 -9.98 13.37
N PHE A 141 16.77 -10.17 13.56
CA PHE A 141 16.03 -9.59 14.69
C PHE A 141 16.36 -10.42 15.94
N LEU A 142 17.27 -9.90 16.78
CA LEU A 142 17.62 -10.45 18.09
C LEU A 142 16.59 -10.06 19.14
#